data_AF-X0UK11-F1
#
_entry.id   AF-X0UK11-F1
#
_cell.length_a   1.000
_cell.length_b   1.000
_cell.length_c   1.000
_cell.angle_alpha   90.00
_cell.angle_beta   90.00
_cell.angle_gamma   90.00
#
_symmetry.space_group_name_H-M   'P 1'
#
loop_
_entity.id
_entity.type
_entity.pdbx_description
1 polymer ?
#
loop_
_entity_poly.entity_id
_entity_poly.type
_entity_poly.pdbx_seq_one_letter_code
_entity_poly.pdbx_strand_id
1 'polypeptide(L)' 'EKLNIKKDQYEVQMLKGVPKRAFQDELIQNGTLVRLYVPFAQKWKYATAYCKRRLAANPAMAAYIFKNILQKIAGRR' A
#
# COMPACT_ATOMS: atom_id res chain seq x y z
N GLU A 1 -16.42 4.95 16.36
CA GLU A 1 -17.72 5.49 16.85
C GLU A 1 -17.62 6.53 17.97
N LYS A 2 -16.59 6.52 18.83
CA LYS A 2 -16.46 7.47 19.96
C LYS A 2 -16.53 8.98 19.64
N LEU A 3 -16.28 9.39 18.40
CA LEU A 3 -16.20 10.81 18.00
C LEU A 3 -17.33 11.24 17.03
N ASN A 4 -18.30 10.37 16.72
CA ASN A 4 -19.41 10.64 15.79
C ASN A 4 -18.99 11.30 14.45
N ILE A 5 -17.87 10.86 13.88
CA ILE A 5 -17.34 11.41 12.63
C ILE A 5 -18.09 10.79 11.44
N LYS A 6 -18.61 11.62 10.54
CA LYS A 6 -19.24 11.16 9.30
C LYS A 6 -18.19 10.71 8.28
N LYS A 7 -18.55 9.78 7.39
CA LYS A 7 -17.61 9.12 6.44
C LYS A 7 -17.04 10.04 5.36
N ASP A 8 -17.64 11.20 5.15
CA ASP A 8 -17.19 12.28 4.28
C ASP A 8 -16.13 13.18 4.94
N GLN A 9 -15.96 13.09 6.26
CA GLN A 9 -15.00 13.89 7.02
C GLN A 9 -13.63 13.22 7.15
N TYR A 10 -13.47 11.99 6.67
CA TYR A 10 -12.18 11.30 6.67
C TYR A 10 -12.00 10.43 5.44
N GLU A 11 -10.74 10.15 5.13
CA GLU A 11 -10.36 9.23 4.08
C GLU A 11 -9.18 8.37 4.51
N VAL A 12 -9.09 7.18 3.93
CA VAL A 12 -7.97 6.27 4.16
C VAL A 12 -7.10 6.24 2.92
N GLN A 13 -5.84 6.61 3.07
CA GLN A 13 -4.86 6.59 1.97
C GLN A 13 -3.92 5.40 2.09
N MET A 14 -3.65 4.75 0.97
CA MET A 14 -2.72 3.62 0.89
C MET A 14 -1.78 3.75 -0.30
N LEU A 15 -0.59 3.16 -0.19
CA LEU A 15 0.37 3.11 -1.30
C LEU A 15 0.00 1.96 -2.25
N LYS A 16 -0.05 2.27 -3.55
CA LYS A 16 -0.17 1.23 -4.58
C LYS A 16 0.99 0.25 -4.47
N GLY A 17 0.68 -1.05 -4.42
CA GLY A 17 1.66 -2.14 -4.33
C GLY A 17 1.87 -2.72 -2.93
N VAL A 18 1.26 -2.13 -1.89
CA VAL A 18 1.22 -2.74 -0.56
C VAL A 18 0.08 -3.77 -0.52
N PRO A 19 0.35 -5.03 -0.14
CA PRO A 19 -0.64 -6.12 -0.20
C PRO A 19 -1.60 -6.05 0.99
N LYS A 20 -2.58 -5.14 0.88
CA LYS A 20 -3.64 -4.93 1.86
C LYS A 20 -5.03 -5.00 1.21
N ARG A 21 -5.18 -5.88 0.21
CA ARG A 21 -6.39 -5.95 -0.62
C ARG A 21 -7.65 -6.26 0.19
N ALA A 22 -7.61 -7.28 1.05
CA ALA A 22 -8.74 -7.61 1.92
C ALA A 22 -9.17 -6.43 2.81
N PHE A 23 -8.22 -5.67 3.35
CA PHE A 23 -8.51 -4.48 4.15
C PHE A 23 -9.06 -3.32 3.31
N GLN A 24 -8.59 -3.14 2.07
CA GLN A 24 -9.16 -2.16 1.14
C GLN A 24 -10.60 -2.51 0.81
N ASP A 25 -10.87 -3.77 0.51
CA ASP A 25 -12.21 -4.26 0.18
C ASP A 25 -13.16 -4.07 1.38
N GLU A 26 -12.71 -4.36 2.60
CA GLU A 26 -13.46 -4.12 3.83
C GLU A 26 -13.81 -2.63 4.02
N LEU A 27 -12.83 -1.73 3.83
CA LEU A 27 -13.07 -0.29 3.95
C LEU A 27 -14.09 0.22 2.92
N ILE A 28 -13.98 -0.25 1.68
CA ILE A 28 -14.90 0.11 0.60
C ILE A 28 -16.31 -0.44 0.87
N GLN A 29 -16.43 -1.68 1.33
CA GLN A 29 -17.71 -2.29 1.74
C GLN A 29 -18.34 -1.50 2.89
N ASN A 30 -17.52 -1.00 3.81
CA ASN A 30 -17.94 -0.12 4.89
C ASN A 30 -18.23 1.31 4.42
N GLY A 31 -18.23 1.61 3.11
CA GLY A 31 -18.55 2.93 2.55
C GLY A 31 -17.53 4.02 2.93
N THR A 32 -16.31 3.65 3.30
CA THR A 32 -15.22 4.59 3.59
C THR A 32 -14.51 5.00 2.30
N LEU A 33 -14.19 6.29 2.16
CA LEU A 33 -13.42 6.77 1.02
C LEU A 33 -11.96 6.26 1.11
N VAL A 34 -11.56 5.46 0.12
CA VAL A 34 -10.19 4.93 0.01
C VAL A 34 -9.47 5.55 -1.19
N ARG A 35 -8.28 6.11 -0.97
CA ARG A 35 -7.41 6.63 -2.05
C ARG A 35 -6.12 5.85 -2.17
N LEU A 36 -5.75 5.54 -3.41
CA LEU A 36 -4.47 4.92 -3.73
C LEU A 36 -3.48 5.99 -4.20
N TYR A 37 -2.39 6.15 -3.44
CA TYR A 37 -1.25 6.94 -3.86
C TYR A 37 -0.44 6.15 -4.89
N VAL A 38 -0.42 6.68 -6.12
CA VAL A 38 0.28 6.08 -7.26
C VAL A 38 1.53 6.89 -7.59
N PRO A 39 2.72 6.43 -7.18
CA PRO A 39 3.95 7.07 -7.62
C PRO A 39 4.16 6.83 -9.13
N PHE A 40 4.52 7.89 -9.86
CA PHE A 40 4.81 7.84 -11.29
C PHE A 40 6.18 8.44 -11.59
N ALA A 41 6.88 7.86 -12.57
CA ALA A 41 8.17 8.36 -13.04
C ALA A 41 8.30 8.09 -14.55
N GLN A 42 8.70 9.10 -15.32
CA GLN A 42 8.89 8.97 -16.77
C GLN A 42 10.18 8.24 -17.14
N LYS A 43 11.21 8.31 -16.29
CA LYS A 43 12.51 7.66 -16.51
C LYS A 43 12.81 6.68 -15.39
N TRP A 44 13.36 5.53 -15.76
CA TRP A 44 13.76 4.47 -14.83
C TRP A 44 14.68 4.95 -13.71
N LYS A 45 15.61 5.87 -14.01
CA LYS A 45 16.52 6.43 -13.01
C LYS A 45 15.81 7.07 -11.81
N TYR A 46 14.65 7.70 -12.03
CA TYR A 46 13.87 8.32 -10.96
C TYR A 46 13.04 7.30 -10.20
N ALA A 47 12.49 6.29 -10.90
CA ALA A 47 11.76 5.20 -10.27
C ALA A 47 12.66 4.39 -9.31
N THR A 48 13.87 4.03 -9.74
CA THR A 48 14.80 3.26 -8.91
C THR A 48 15.30 4.06 -7.71
N ALA A 49 15.60 5.35 -7.89
CA ALA A 49 15.96 6.25 -6.79
C ALA A 49 14.82 6.36 -5.76
N TYR A 50 13.57 6.50 -6.21
CA TYR A 50 12.40 6.55 -5.35
C TYR A 50 12.23 5.24 -4.56
N CYS A 51 12.29 4.09 -5.23
CA CYS A 51 12.16 2.79 -4.60
C CYS A 51 13.25 2.54 -3.56
N LYS A 52 14.52 2.87 -3.87
CA LYS A 52 15.64 2.76 -2.91
C LYS A 52 15.39 3.58 -1.65
N ARG A 53 14.95 4.83 -1.79
CA ARG A 53 14.62 5.70 -0.63
C ARG A 53 13.51 5.10 0.23
N ARG A 54 12.46 4.55 -0.40
CA ARG A 54 11.33 3.94 0.32
C ARG A 54 11.74 2.66 1.05
N LEU A 55 12.64 1.89 0.45
CA LEU A 55 13.19 0.68 1.07
C LEU A 55 14.06 1.02 2.28
N ALA A 56 14.94 2.01 2.16
CA ALA A 56 15.82 2.44 3.23
C ALA A 56 15.04 3.05 4.41
N ALA A 57 13.98 3.81 4.14
CA ALA A 57 13.14 4.41 5.17
C ALA A 57 12.26 3.40 5.93
N ASN A 58 12.08 2.18 5.41
CA ASN A 58 11.20 1.19 6.04
C ASN A 58 11.69 -0.25 5.81
N PRO A 59 12.70 -0.72 6.58
CA PRO A 59 13.30 -2.04 6.41
C PRO A 59 12.29 -3.19 6.58
N ALA A 60 11.30 -3.00 7.45
CA ALA A 60 10.20 -3.97 7.63
C ALA A 60 9.38 -4.16 6.34
N MET A 61 9.20 -3.10 5.55
CA MET A 61 8.54 -3.17 4.24
C MET A 61 9.37 -3.99 3.24
N ALA A 62 10.70 -3.87 3.29
CA ALA A 62 11.61 -4.65 2.47
C ALA A 62 11.46 -6.15 2.74
N ALA A 63 11.46 -6.54 4.02
CA ALA A 63 11.26 -7.92 4.46
C ALA A 63 9.88 -8.45 4.01
N TYR A 64 8.84 -7.63 4.10
CA TYR A 64 7.49 -8.00 3.67
C TYR A 64 7.41 -8.23 2.15
N ILE A 65 8.02 -7.34 1.35
CA ILE A 65 8.10 -7.50 -0.11
C ILE A 65 8.86 -8.78 -0.46
N PHE A 66 10.02 -9.00 0.18
CA PHE A 66 10.85 -10.18 -0.06
C PHE A 66 10.10 -11.47 0.29
N LYS A 67 9.41 -11.50 1.43
CA LYS A 67 8.55 -12.62 1.84
C LYS A 67 7.46 -12.92 0.81
N ASN A 68 6.78 -11.90 0.28
CA ASN A 68 5.76 -12.11 -0.76
C ASN A 68 6.35 -12.60 -2.08
N ILE A 69 7.51 -12.09 -2.49
CA ILE A 69 8.19 -12.55 -3.71
C ILE A 69 8.54 -14.03 -3.55
N LEU A 70 9.11 -14.42 -2.40
CA LEU A 70 9.42 -15.81 -2.08
C LEU A 70 8.18 -16.70 -2.06
N GLN A 71 7.09 -16.27 -1.42
CA GLN A 71 5.82 -17.03 -1.39
C GLN A 71 5.24 -17.21 -2.80
N LYS A 72 5.29 -16.17 -3.64
CA LYS A 72 4.82 -16.23 -5.02
C LYS A 72 5.66 -17.17 -5.88
N ILE A 73 6.98 -17.22 -5.69
CA ILE A 73 7.89 -18.14 -6.38
C ILE A 73 7.68 -19.58 -5.88
N ALA A 74 7.42 -19.76 -4.58
CA ALA A 74 7.19 -21.06 -3.95
C ALA A 74 5.80 -21.66 -4.23
N GLY A 75 4.98 -21.04 -5.08
CA GLY A 75 3.67 -21.57 -5.51
C GLY A 75 2.60 -21.64 -4.40
N ARG A 76 2.84 -21.08 -3.22
CA ARG A 76 1.88 -21.04 -2.12
C ARG A 76 0.99 -19.80 -2.29
N ARG A 77 -0.13 -19.97 -2.98
CA ARG A 77 -1.26 -19.01 -2.94
C ARG A 77 -1.98 -19.09 -1.61
#